data_AF-A0A061HH42-F1
#
_entry.id   AF-A0A061HH42-F1
#
_cell.length_a   1.000
_cell.length_b   1.000
_cell.length_c   1.000
_cell.angle_alpha   90.00
_cell.angle_beta   90.00
_cell.angle_gamma   90.00
#
_symmetry.space_group_name_H-M   'P 1'
#
loop_
_entity.id
_entity.type
_entity.pdbx_description
1 polymer ?
#
loop_
_entity_poly.entity_id
_entity_poly.type
_entity_poly.pdbx_seq_one_letter_code
_entity_poly.pdbx_strand_id
1 'polypeptide(L)'
;MSSLPPDMRAQNLMCYIGHEGTYTAIHQEMCATLGHNIMVEASKDEGNEQEGSSIWFMTETKEREVVSEYFLSILGHDIGVEKHFAQVNAWKKAPFNVWIVEQRVGDLILIPPLAPHQVWNRGTRTMKVAWNRTTIDTLELALHEALSRCRMVCRDEQYKCKAIIYYTLVKYHDFLLRDLLSESMWQNKRTNQFLDEFQRLFYLYQEIIISEMFSPNYPQEENVEMIPFGYNITCSYCRCDIFNRFLTCKRCIVYGPNGMEDTYDICMDCYAMGRSCACISNLKWVEQWEWKILEENYELWRTSIIRCNGDSDDIISLQPLPNAFLNYKKKSIAEVCQEQLRIRPSTHENITNMSPNHYESETESDDKSWKNVPYVKEEFQIVNLGKKRRRSTIEKTHRCHVCLYHHWSWKLAYCSTCTLAYCYGVLWRAFDLMPQTVMENKKWQCPRCLKICCCGKCRKCRTQKPYQQKGTQLGHDTRKVADHRSVEILVDFSKPNMSWLRNDPHNPQDSIRIKRLKEKAESTKSQENFALDNYLVGHSGLESLKNMDDFSSLTANMNYIDPFLRDLTAPESIGSVK
;
A
#
# COMPACT_ATOMS: atom_id res chain seq x y z
N MET A 1 -18.84 -3.07 2.43
CA MET A 1 -19.27 -1.66 2.17
C MET A 1 -20.67 -1.35 2.68
N SER A 2 -21.71 -2.10 2.28
CA SER A 2 -23.10 -1.87 2.73
C SER A 2 -23.32 -2.05 4.24
N SER A 3 -22.35 -2.66 4.94
CA SER A 3 -22.32 -2.73 6.40
C SER A 3 -22.26 -1.36 7.07
N LEU A 4 -21.64 -0.37 6.42
CA LEU A 4 -21.48 0.96 6.96
C LEU A 4 -22.83 1.74 7.03
N PRO A 5 -22.99 2.65 7.99
CA PRO A 5 -24.00 3.72 7.96
C PRO A 5 -24.01 4.49 6.62
N PRO A 6 -25.15 5.00 6.13
CA PRO A 6 -25.25 5.67 4.83
C PRO A 6 -24.21 6.78 4.63
N ASP A 7 -24.04 7.67 5.62
CA ASP A 7 -23.13 8.83 5.54
C ASP A 7 -21.64 8.45 5.48
N MET A 8 -21.31 7.20 5.86
CA MET A 8 -19.94 6.68 5.78
C MET A 8 -19.59 6.07 4.43
N ARG A 9 -20.59 5.72 3.62
CA ARG A 9 -20.39 4.93 2.40
C ARG A 9 -19.76 5.80 1.33
N ALA A 10 -18.73 5.28 0.71
CA ALA A 10 -18.15 5.90 -0.48
C ALA A 10 -19.17 5.92 -1.62
N GLN A 11 -19.09 6.96 -2.45
CA GLN A 11 -19.71 6.92 -3.78
C GLN A 11 -19.03 5.80 -4.56
N ASN A 12 -19.82 4.81 -4.97
CA ASN A 12 -19.32 3.55 -5.54
C ASN A 12 -19.75 3.37 -6.99
N LEU A 13 -20.91 3.90 -7.39
CA LEU A 13 -21.42 3.77 -8.75
C LEU A 13 -20.88 4.93 -9.59
N MET A 14 -20.09 4.60 -10.61
CA MET A 14 -19.44 5.56 -11.48
C MET A 14 -19.93 5.38 -12.92
N CYS A 15 -20.02 6.49 -13.66
CA CYS A 15 -20.31 6.50 -15.08
C CYS A 15 -19.09 7.04 -15.84
N TYR A 16 -18.62 6.29 -16.83
CA TYR A 16 -17.51 6.67 -17.69
C TYR A 16 -18.02 6.87 -19.11
N ILE A 17 -17.80 8.05 -19.66
CA ILE A 17 -18.08 8.36 -21.07
C ILE A 17 -16.74 8.49 -21.76
N GLY A 18 -16.52 7.68 -22.80
CA GLY A 18 -15.29 7.64 -23.58
C GLY A 18 -15.54 7.90 -25.06
N HIS A 19 -14.46 8.21 -25.77
CA HIS A 19 -14.39 8.28 -27.23
C HIS A 19 -13.02 7.77 -27.70
N GLU A 20 -12.82 7.68 -29.02
CA GLU A 20 -11.55 7.28 -29.64
C GLU A 20 -10.37 8.03 -29.04
N GLY A 21 -9.33 7.29 -28.64
CA GLY A 21 -8.12 7.85 -28.04
C GLY A 21 -8.24 8.25 -26.56
N THR A 22 -9.36 7.93 -25.88
CA THR A 22 -9.43 8.04 -24.42
C THR A 22 -8.92 6.76 -23.76
N TYR A 23 -8.03 6.93 -22.78
CA TYR A 23 -7.32 5.85 -22.13
C TYR A 23 -7.54 5.85 -20.63
N THR A 24 -7.61 4.67 -20.04
CA THR A 24 -7.43 4.45 -18.61
C THR A 24 -6.07 3.81 -18.41
N ALA A 25 -5.19 4.50 -17.67
CA ALA A 25 -3.84 4.04 -17.37
C ALA A 25 -3.85 2.66 -16.68
N ILE A 26 -2.69 2.00 -16.67
CA ILE A 26 -2.51 0.78 -15.88
C ILE A 26 -2.78 1.08 -14.41
N HIS A 27 -3.64 0.27 -13.79
CA HIS A 27 -4.01 0.44 -12.40
C HIS A 27 -4.52 -0.86 -11.77
N GLN A 28 -4.73 -0.81 -10.46
CA GLN A 28 -5.41 -1.84 -9.68
C GLN A 28 -6.65 -1.23 -9.02
N GLU A 29 -7.68 -2.05 -8.84
CA GLU A 29 -8.90 -1.64 -8.13
C GLU A 29 -8.58 -1.15 -6.71
N MET A 30 -9.28 -0.08 -6.32
CA MET A 30 -9.11 0.56 -5.03
C MET A 30 -9.35 -0.40 -3.87
N CYS A 31 -8.50 -0.31 -2.84
CA CYS A 31 -8.56 -1.16 -1.65
C CYS A 31 -8.69 -2.67 -1.96
N ALA A 32 -8.02 -3.17 -3.02
CA ALA A 32 -8.10 -4.57 -3.45
C ALA A 32 -9.53 -5.07 -3.71
N THR A 33 -10.49 -4.20 -3.99
CA THR A 33 -11.86 -4.59 -4.25
C THR A 33 -12.01 -5.33 -5.58
N LEU A 34 -13.15 -5.99 -5.77
CA LEU A 34 -13.58 -6.53 -7.05
C LEU A 34 -14.19 -5.40 -7.88
N GLY A 35 -13.68 -5.16 -9.08
CA GLY A 35 -14.25 -4.19 -10.02
C GLY A 35 -15.32 -4.84 -10.89
N HIS A 36 -16.39 -4.11 -11.17
CA HIS A 36 -17.44 -4.49 -12.13
C HIS A 36 -17.59 -3.37 -13.12
N ASN A 37 -17.66 -3.69 -14.41
CA ASN A 37 -17.82 -2.70 -15.46
C ASN A 37 -18.76 -3.25 -16.55
N ILE A 38 -19.88 -2.59 -16.78
CA ILE A 38 -20.82 -2.94 -17.84
C ILE A 38 -20.87 -1.83 -18.89
N MET A 39 -20.72 -2.21 -20.16
CA MET A 39 -20.96 -1.27 -21.26
C MET A 39 -22.46 -1.16 -21.50
N VAL A 40 -23.03 0.00 -21.19
CA VAL A 40 -24.48 0.24 -21.27
C VAL A 40 -24.88 0.86 -22.60
N GLU A 41 -23.97 1.57 -23.26
CA GLU A 41 -24.18 2.19 -24.56
C GLU A 41 -22.85 2.36 -25.30
N ALA A 42 -22.91 2.30 -26.62
CA ALA A 42 -21.82 2.67 -27.51
C ALA A 42 -22.40 3.16 -28.84
N SER A 43 -21.67 4.04 -29.52
CA SER A 43 -21.99 4.45 -30.88
C SER A 43 -22.05 3.26 -31.82
N LYS A 44 -22.89 3.35 -32.85
CA LYS A 44 -22.99 2.35 -33.92
C LYS A 44 -22.38 2.90 -35.21
N ASP A 45 -22.07 2.02 -36.16
CA ASP A 45 -21.62 2.42 -37.49
C ASP A 45 -22.81 2.96 -38.32
N GLU A 46 -23.36 4.09 -37.88
CA GLU A 46 -24.52 4.75 -38.46
C GLU A 46 -24.24 6.24 -38.70
N GLY A 47 -24.41 6.69 -39.95
CA GLY A 47 -24.18 8.07 -40.34
C GLY A 47 -22.71 8.48 -40.26
N ASN A 48 -22.38 9.41 -39.37
CA ASN A 48 -21.01 9.90 -39.14
C ASN A 48 -20.38 9.32 -37.86
N GLU A 49 -21.07 8.40 -37.17
CA GLU A 49 -20.53 7.71 -36.00
C GLU A 49 -19.75 6.46 -36.41
N GLN A 50 -18.66 6.18 -35.69
CA GLN A 50 -17.90 4.93 -35.77
C GLN A 50 -18.32 4.03 -34.62
N GLU A 51 -18.45 2.73 -34.88
CA GLU A 51 -18.81 1.73 -33.85
C GLU A 51 -17.89 1.81 -32.63
N GLY A 52 -18.49 1.93 -31.45
CA GLY A 52 -17.78 2.08 -30.18
C GLY A 52 -17.50 0.75 -29.49
N SER A 53 -16.29 0.58 -28.95
CA SER A 53 -15.92 -0.56 -28.12
C SER A 53 -14.84 -0.18 -27.10
N SER A 54 -14.59 -1.05 -26.11
CA SER A 54 -13.48 -0.87 -25.16
C SER A 54 -12.54 -2.07 -25.18
N ILE A 55 -11.26 -1.82 -25.43
CA ILE A 55 -10.21 -2.85 -25.36
C ILE A 55 -9.61 -2.86 -23.97
N TRP A 56 -9.74 -3.99 -23.29
CA TRP A 56 -9.18 -4.23 -21.96
C TRP A 56 -7.90 -5.04 -22.08
N PHE A 57 -6.86 -4.61 -21.38
CA PHE A 57 -5.64 -5.39 -21.17
C PHE A 57 -5.61 -5.79 -19.71
N MET A 58 -5.74 -7.08 -19.44
CA MET A 58 -5.87 -7.62 -18.09
C MET A 58 -4.75 -8.61 -17.79
N THR A 59 -4.36 -8.68 -16.52
CA THR A 59 -3.36 -9.62 -16.02
C THR A 59 -3.91 -10.37 -14.81
N GLU A 60 -3.29 -11.49 -14.45
CA GLU A 60 -3.77 -12.30 -13.33
C GLU A 60 -3.37 -11.70 -11.98
N THR A 61 -4.25 -11.77 -10.97
CA THR A 61 -3.94 -11.38 -9.58
C THR A 61 -2.69 -12.06 -9.05
N LYS A 62 -2.44 -13.32 -9.41
CA LYS A 62 -1.28 -14.09 -8.92
C LYS A 62 0.04 -13.59 -9.48
N GLU A 63 0.01 -12.91 -10.63
CA GLU A 63 1.19 -12.35 -11.29
C GLU A 63 1.40 -10.87 -10.97
N ARG A 64 0.53 -10.25 -10.15
CA ARG A 64 0.57 -8.81 -9.83
C ARG A 64 1.94 -8.28 -9.40
N GLU A 65 2.75 -9.07 -8.70
CA GLU A 65 4.12 -8.68 -8.32
C GLU A 65 5.06 -8.68 -9.54
N VAL A 66 4.95 -9.66 -10.44
CA VAL A 66 5.71 -9.73 -11.70
C VAL A 66 5.36 -8.53 -12.59
N VAL A 67 4.06 -8.23 -12.70
CA VAL A 67 3.56 -7.09 -13.48
C VAL A 67 4.09 -5.79 -12.89
N SER A 68 3.98 -5.61 -11.56
CA SER A 68 4.51 -4.42 -10.89
C SER A 68 6.02 -4.26 -11.11
N GLU A 69 6.81 -5.32 -11.00
CA GLU A 69 8.25 -5.27 -11.24
C GLU A 69 8.59 -4.94 -12.70
N TYR A 70 7.83 -5.46 -13.67
CA TYR A 70 8.01 -5.12 -15.09
C TYR A 70 7.77 -3.63 -15.34
N PHE A 71 6.66 -3.08 -14.82
CA PHE A 71 6.37 -1.66 -14.94
C PHE A 71 7.43 -0.79 -14.26
N LEU A 72 7.88 -1.17 -13.06
CA LEU A 72 8.87 -0.41 -12.30
C LEU A 72 10.27 -0.48 -12.94
N SER A 73 10.75 -1.67 -13.30
CA SER A 73 12.13 -1.89 -13.74
C SER A 73 12.35 -1.65 -15.22
N ILE A 74 11.36 -1.94 -16.06
CA ILE A 74 11.49 -1.91 -17.53
C ILE A 74 10.83 -0.66 -18.09
N LEU A 75 9.60 -0.37 -17.67
CA LEU A 75 8.86 0.81 -18.17
C LEU A 75 9.19 2.08 -17.39
N GLY A 76 9.76 1.98 -16.19
CA GLY A 76 10.07 3.13 -15.35
C GLY A 76 8.84 3.83 -14.78
N HIS A 77 7.74 3.08 -14.62
CA HIS A 77 6.46 3.58 -14.12
C HIS A 77 5.96 2.73 -12.95
N ASP A 78 5.45 3.39 -11.91
CA ASP A 78 4.76 2.70 -10.82
C ASP A 78 3.26 2.67 -11.11
N ILE A 79 2.69 1.46 -11.11
CA ILE A 79 1.26 1.22 -11.33
C ILE A 79 0.42 1.94 -10.27
N GLY A 80 0.90 2.06 -9.04
CA GLY A 80 0.17 2.72 -7.95
C GLY A 80 -0.06 4.22 -8.16
N VAL A 81 0.65 4.86 -9.10
CA VAL A 81 0.48 6.28 -9.43
C VAL A 81 -0.55 6.50 -10.54
N GLU A 82 -0.93 5.46 -11.29
CA GLU A 82 -2.03 5.49 -12.28
C GLU A 82 -1.85 6.55 -13.38
N LYS A 83 -0.59 6.82 -13.76
CA LYS A 83 -0.24 7.89 -14.71
C LYS A 83 0.35 7.39 -16.03
N HIS A 84 0.38 6.09 -16.25
CA HIS A 84 1.02 5.50 -17.43
C HIS A 84 0.08 4.56 -18.16
N PHE A 85 -0.11 4.81 -19.45
CA PHE A 85 -0.77 3.90 -20.35
C PHE A 85 0.31 3.18 -21.17
N ALA A 86 0.40 1.86 -21.04
CA ALA A 86 1.38 1.07 -21.77
C ALA A 86 0.90 0.82 -23.19
N GLN A 87 1.79 1.03 -24.16
CA GLN A 87 1.51 0.74 -25.57
C GLN A 87 1.44 -0.77 -25.81
N VAL A 88 0.76 -1.18 -26.89
CA VAL A 88 0.61 -2.60 -27.29
C VAL A 88 1.97 -3.31 -27.40
N ASN A 89 2.99 -2.63 -27.92
CA ASN A 89 4.35 -3.18 -28.03
C ASN A 89 5.00 -3.49 -26.66
N ALA A 90 4.65 -2.75 -25.60
CA ALA A 90 5.12 -3.06 -24.25
C ALA A 90 4.46 -4.34 -23.75
N TRP A 91 3.13 -4.47 -23.90
CA TRP A 91 2.40 -5.69 -23.55
C TRP A 91 2.88 -6.92 -24.33
N LYS A 92 3.19 -6.77 -25.62
CA LYS A 92 3.77 -7.85 -26.44
C LYS A 92 5.14 -8.32 -25.94
N LYS A 93 5.91 -7.44 -25.31
CA LYS A 93 7.23 -7.74 -24.71
C LYS A 93 7.12 -8.15 -23.24
N ALA A 94 5.92 -8.12 -22.66
CA ALA A 94 5.73 -8.47 -21.27
C ALA A 94 6.11 -9.94 -21.05
N PRO A 95 6.80 -10.26 -19.94
CA PRO A 95 7.23 -11.63 -19.68
C PRO A 95 6.09 -12.49 -19.09
N PHE A 96 4.83 -12.06 -19.12
CA PHE A 96 3.69 -12.76 -18.50
C PHE A 96 2.47 -12.70 -19.42
N ASN A 97 1.42 -13.45 -19.08
CA ASN A 97 0.22 -13.51 -19.89
C ASN A 97 -0.58 -12.20 -19.78
N VAL A 98 -1.00 -11.69 -20.94
CA VAL A 98 -1.88 -10.53 -21.05
C VAL A 98 -3.16 -10.98 -21.75
N TRP A 99 -4.28 -10.84 -21.06
CA TRP A 99 -5.60 -11.19 -21.56
C TRP A 99 -6.21 -9.95 -22.19
N ILE A 100 -6.61 -10.05 -23.45
CA ILE A 100 -7.20 -8.93 -24.20
C ILE A 100 -8.66 -9.23 -24.47
N VAL A 101 -9.53 -8.30 -24.10
CA VAL A 101 -10.98 -8.41 -24.31
C VAL A 101 -11.48 -7.15 -25.00
N GLU A 102 -12.23 -7.31 -26.09
CA GLU A 102 -13.05 -6.24 -26.66
C GLU A 102 -14.43 -6.29 -26.02
N GLN A 103 -14.75 -5.31 -25.18
CA GLN A 103 -16.04 -5.14 -24.54
C GLN A 103 -16.99 -4.35 -25.44
N ARG A 104 -18.19 -4.89 -25.65
CA ARG A 104 -19.29 -4.30 -26.42
C ARG A 104 -20.52 -4.08 -25.53
N VAL A 105 -21.54 -3.41 -26.05
CA VAL A 105 -22.80 -3.13 -25.32
C VAL A 105 -23.42 -4.43 -24.80
N GLY A 106 -23.71 -4.44 -23.49
CA GLY A 106 -24.22 -5.61 -22.77
C GLY A 106 -23.15 -6.45 -22.07
N ASP A 107 -21.87 -6.29 -22.43
CA ASP A 107 -20.79 -7.07 -21.82
C ASP A 107 -20.43 -6.54 -20.42
N LEU A 108 -20.38 -7.47 -19.46
CA LEU A 108 -19.92 -7.25 -18.10
C LEU A 108 -18.48 -7.77 -17.93
N ILE A 109 -17.57 -6.87 -17.58
CA ILE A 109 -16.20 -7.19 -17.18
C ILE A 109 -16.15 -7.29 -15.65
N LEU A 110 -15.64 -8.42 -15.16
CA LEU A 110 -15.33 -8.64 -13.75
C LEU A 110 -13.82 -8.55 -13.55
N ILE A 111 -13.39 -7.70 -12.64
CA ILE A 111 -11.98 -7.38 -12.40
C ILE A 111 -11.58 -8.01 -11.07
N PRO A 112 -10.69 -9.02 -11.08
CA PRO A 112 -10.21 -9.66 -9.86
C PRO A 112 -9.44 -8.69 -8.95
N PRO A 113 -9.36 -8.97 -7.64
CA PRO A 113 -8.71 -8.08 -6.71
C PRO A 113 -7.22 -7.99 -7.02
N LEU A 114 -6.65 -6.79 -6.93
CA LEU A 114 -5.23 -6.51 -7.22
C LEU A 114 -4.74 -6.95 -8.61
N ALA A 115 -5.61 -7.25 -9.57
CA ALA A 115 -5.21 -7.53 -10.95
C ALA A 115 -4.92 -6.22 -11.69
N PRO A 116 -3.66 -5.97 -12.12
CA PRO A 116 -3.38 -4.80 -12.95
C PRO A 116 -4.12 -4.88 -14.28
N HIS A 117 -4.75 -3.78 -14.67
CA HIS A 117 -5.45 -3.66 -15.95
C HIS A 117 -5.42 -2.22 -16.50
N GLN A 118 -5.57 -2.08 -17.81
CA GLN A 118 -5.73 -0.79 -18.50
C GLN A 118 -6.80 -0.88 -19.58
N VAL A 119 -7.34 0.27 -19.98
CA VAL A 119 -8.48 0.33 -20.91
C VAL A 119 -8.22 1.34 -22.03
N TRP A 120 -8.58 0.97 -23.25
CA TRP A 120 -8.57 1.84 -24.43
C TRP A 120 -9.97 1.88 -25.05
N ASN A 121 -10.57 3.07 -25.10
CA ASN A 121 -11.86 3.26 -25.78
C ASN A 121 -11.65 3.53 -27.27
N ARG A 122 -12.51 2.92 -28.09
CA ARG A 122 -12.55 3.05 -29.54
C ARG A 122 -13.92 3.56 -30.01
N GLY A 123 -13.96 4.15 -31.19
CA GLY A 123 -15.16 4.66 -31.85
C GLY A 123 -15.61 6.02 -31.35
N THR A 124 -16.76 6.48 -31.82
CA THR A 124 -17.24 7.83 -31.53
C THR A 124 -17.65 8.02 -30.07
N ARG A 125 -18.29 7.03 -29.47
CA ARG A 125 -18.77 7.11 -28.08
C ARG A 125 -18.85 5.73 -27.43
N THR A 126 -18.46 5.67 -26.17
CA THR A 126 -18.79 4.55 -25.27
C THR A 126 -19.29 5.09 -23.93
N MET A 127 -20.21 4.36 -23.30
CA MET A 127 -20.70 4.65 -21.97
C MET A 127 -20.66 3.38 -21.11
N LYS A 128 -19.94 3.45 -20.00
CA LYS A 128 -19.77 2.35 -19.05
C LYS A 128 -20.29 2.76 -17.68
N VAL A 129 -20.95 1.82 -17.02
CA VAL A 129 -21.27 1.93 -15.59
C VAL A 129 -20.36 0.97 -14.84
N ALA A 130 -19.72 1.45 -13.78
CA ALA A 130 -18.82 0.64 -12.97
C ALA A 130 -19.11 0.79 -11.47
N TRP A 131 -18.84 -0.27 -10.72
CA TRP A 131 -18.92 -0.27 -9.27
C TRP A 131 -18.02 -1.34 -8.68
N ASN A 132 -17.68 -1.19 -7.40
CA ASN A 132 -16.83 -2.16 -6.71
C ASN A 132 -17.63 -3.02 -5.74
N ARG A 133 -17.06 -4.18 -5.38
CA ARG A 133 -17.53 -5.05 -4.31
C ARG A 133 -16.39 -5.45 -3.39
N THR A 134 -16.70 -5.55 -2.11
CA THR A 134 -15.78 -5.99 -1.05
C THR A 134 -16.29 -7.31 -0.47
N THR A 135 -15.41 -8.29 -0.38
CA THR A 135 -15.56 -9.56 0.35
C THR A 135 -14.54 -9.63 1.49
N ILE A 136 -14.60 -10.67 2.33
CA ILE A 136 -13.57 -10.92 3.35
C ILE A 136 -12.17 -11.05 2.72
N ASP A 137 -12.04 -11.79 1.61
CA ASP A 137 -10.75 -11.99 0.93
C ASP A 137 -10.18 -10.65 0.44
N THR A 138 -11.03 -9.76 -0.10
CA THR A 138 -10.58 -8.42 -0.52
C THR A 138 -10.15 -7.55 0.66
N LEU A 139 -10.75 -7.72 1.85
CA LEU A 139 -10.36 -6.98 3.05
C LEU A 139 -9.01 -7.46 3.60
N GLU A 140 -8.75 -8.76 3.57
CA GLU A 140 -7.44 -9.32 3.89
C GLU A 140 -6.37 -8.73 2.95
N LEU A 141 -6.62 -8.78 1.63
CA LEU A 141 -5.72 -8.18 0.63
C LEU A 141 -5.58 -6.66 0.81
N ALA A 142 -6.63 -5.96 1.22
CA ALA A 142 -6.58 -4.53 1.47
C ALA A 142 -5.64 -4.20 2.63
N LEU A 143 -5.84 -4.84 3.78
CA LEU A 143 -5.05 -4.57 4.99
C LEU A 143 -3.61 -5.03 4.85
N HIS A 144 -3.37 -6.20 4.24
CA HIS A 144 -2.05 -6.82 4.20
C HIS A 144 -1.20 -6.40 3.00
N GLU A 145 -1.82 -5.85 1.94
CA GLU A 145 -1.10 -5.45 0.73
C GLU A 145 -1.48 -4.05 0.22
N ALA A 146 -2.74 -3.84 -0.16
CA ALA A 146 -3.14 -2.67 -0.94
C ALA A 146 -2.93 -1.33 -0.22
N LEU A 147 -3.38 -1.22 1.03
CA LEU A 147 -3.29 0.03 1.80
C LEU A 147 -1.84 0.42 2.05
N SER A 148 -0.95 -0.55 2.29
CA SER A 148 0.48 -0.27 2.46
C SER A 148 1.09 0.36 1.20
N ARG A 149 0.71 -0.11 0.01
CA ARG A 149 1.15 0.44 -1.28
C ARG A 149 0.55 1.82 -1.53
N CYS A 150 -0.75 2.00 -1.28
CA CYS A 150 -1.42 3.29 -1.41
C CYS A 150 -0.76 4.36 -0.53
N ARG A 151 -0.39 4.01 0.71
CA ARG A 151 0.34 4.91 1.61
C ARG A 151 1.66 5.39 1.01
N MET A 152 2.40 4.54 0.30
CA MET A 152 3.69 4.92 -0.29
C MET A 152 3.56 6.05 -1.33
N VAL A 153 2.49 6.02 -2.12
CA VAL A 153 2.20 6.99 -3.19
C VAL A 153 1.18 8.06 -2.80
N CYS A 154 0.71 8.06 -1.54
CA CYS A 154 -0.32 8.97 -1.02
C CYS A 154 -1.64 8.91 -1.79
N ARG A 155 -2.06 7.70 -2.16
CA ARG A 155 -3.36 7.44 -2.80
C ARG A 155 -4.45 7.26 -1.74
N ASP A 156 -5.59 7.89 -1.95
CA ASP A 156 -6.72 7.92 -1.01
C ASP A 156 -7.24 6.51 -0.71
N GLU A 157 -7.60 6.27 0.54
CA GLU A 157 -8.39 5.09 0.91
C GLU A 157 -9.87 5.39 0.66
N GLN A 158 -10.36 5.08 -0.55
CA GLN A 158 -11.75 5.36 -0.92
C GLN A 158 -12.75 4.58 -0.06
N TYR A 159 -12.44 3.32 0.25
CA TYR A 159 -13.28 2.47 1.08
C TYR A 159 -12.63 2.27 2.44
N LYS A 160 -13.33 2.69 3.51
CA LYS A 160 -12.90 2.63 4.91
C LYS A 160 -12.76 1.18 5.41
N CYS A 161 -11.65 0.51 5.09
CA CYS A 161 -11.53 -0.95 5.23
C CYS A 161 -11.70 -1.40 6.69
N LYS A 162 -11.03 -0.72 7.62
CA LYS A 162 -11.12 -1.00 9.06
C LYS A 162 -12.55 -0.82 9.59
N ALA A 163 -13.22 0.26 9.21
CA ALA A 163 -14.60 0.49 9.60
C ALA A 163 -15.57 -0.54 8.98
N ILE A 164 -15.34 -0.95 7.72
CA ILE A 164 -16.14 -2.00 7.08
C ILE A 164 -16.05 -3.29 7.89
N ILE A 165 -14.86 -3.68 8.35
CA ILE A 165 -14.69 -4.88 9.19
C ILE A 165 -15.49 -4.75 10.48
N TYR A 166 -15.30 -3.66 11.24
CA TYR A 166 -16.00 -3.41 12.50
C TYR A 166 -17.52 -3.46 12.35
N TYR A 167 -18.10 -2.69 11.43
CA TYR A 167 -19.56 -2.67 11.24
C TYR A 167 -20.11 -3.96 10.63
N THR A 168 -19.29 -4.75 9.93
CA THR A 168 -19.71 -6.08 9.47
C THR A 168 -19.78 -7.05 10.64
N LEU A 169 -18.82 -7.00 11.59
CA LEU A 169 -18.85 -7.79 12.82
C LEU A 169 -20.08 -7.46 13.67
N VAL A 170 -20.42 -6.17 13.84
CA VAL A 170 -21.67 -5.75 14.50
C VAL A 170 -22.88 -6.43 13.85
N LYS A 171 -23.02 -6.31 12.52
CA LYS A 171 -24.15 -6.90 11.79
C LYS A 171 -24.20 -8.41 11.88
N TYR A 172 -23.05 -9.07 11.80
CA TYR A 172 -22.94 -10.52 11.86
C TYR A 172 -23.30 -11.02 13.26
N HIS A 173 -22.84 -10.34 14.31
CA HIS A 173 -23.23 -10.62 15.69
C HIS A 173 -24.75 -10.44 15.90
N ASP A 174 -25.34 -9.33 15.45
CA ASP A 174 -26.78 -9.09 15.57
C ASP A 174 -27.60 -10.14 14.81
N PHE A 175 -27.10 -10.59 13.66
CA PHE A 175 -27.72 -11.66 12.88
C PHE A 175 -27.68 -12.99 13.65
N LEU A 176 -26.53 -13.36 14.23
CA LEU A 176 -26.39 -14.53 15.08
C LEU A 176 -27.34 -14.52 16.27
N LEU A 177 -27.47 -13.39 16.97
CA LEU A 177 -28.38 -13.27 18.11
C LEU A 177 -29.85 -13.48 17.73
N ARG A 178 -30.28 -12.99 16.56
CA ARG A 178 -31.65 -13.19 16.06
C ARG A 178 -31.92 -14.63 15.64
N ASP A 179 -30.98 -15.26 14.97
CA ASP A 179 -31.19 -16.59 14.37
C ASP A 179 -30.88 -17.76 15.33
N LEU A 180 -30.07 -17.55 16.37
CA LEU A 180 -29.94 -18.48 17.51
C LEU A 180 -31.28 -18.76 18.23
N LEU A 181 -32.30 -17.93 18.00
CA LEU A 181 -33.67 -18.14 18.48
C LEU A 181 -34.50 -19.07 17.58
N SER A 182 -33.98 -19.48 16.43
CA SER A 182 -34.63 -20.43 15.51
C SER A 182 -33.78 -21.71 15.37
N GLU A 183 -34.24 -22.82 15.96
CA GLU A 183 -33.49 -24.09 16.00
C GLU A 183 -33.27 -24.74 14.61
N SER A 184 -33.93 -24.27 13.55
CA SER A 184 -34.02 -24.98 12.27
C SER A 184 -32.98 -24.60 11.20
N MET A 185 -32.04 -23.66 11.43
CA MET A 185 -31.14 -23.15 10.38
C MET A 185 -29.71 -23.73 10.40
N TRP A 186 -29.29 -24.38 11.49
CA TRP A 186 -27.90 -24.81 11.74
C TRP A 186 -27.44 -26.05 10.94
N GLN A 187 -28.25 -26.55 10.00
CA GLN A 187 -27.93 -27.72 9.16
C GLN A 187 -27.50 -27.37 7.72
N ASN A 188 -27.36 -26.08 7.38
CA ASN A 188 -27.13 -25.63 5.99
C ASN A 188 -25.70 -25.16 5.72
N LYS A 189 -25.16 -25.50 4.53
CA LYS A 189 -23.82 -25.09 4.03
C LYS A 189 -23.57 -23.57 4.10
N ARG A 190 -24.62 -22.74 3.97
CA ARG A 190 -24.55 -21.27 4.11
C ARG A 190 -24.17 -20.82 5.52
N THR A 191 -24.58 -21.55 6.54
CA THR A 191 -24.29 -21.22 7.94
C THR A 191 -22.81 -21.42 8.25
N ASN A 192 -22.20 -22.49 7.71
CA ASN A 192 -20.75 -22.73 7.87
C ASN A 192 -19.90 -21.66 7.19
N GLN A 193 -20.27 -21.24 5.96
CA GLN A 193 -19.58 -20.13 5.28
C GLN A 193 -19.69 -18.83 6.08
N PHE A 194 -20.88 -18.53 6.61
CA PHE A 194 -21.08 -17.34 7.42
C PHE A 194 -20.21 -17.35 8.69
N LEU A 195 -20.12 -18.48 9.40
CA LEU A 195 -19.28 -18.62 10.60
C LEU A 195 -17.78 -18.48 10.28
N ASP A 196 -17.32 -19.05 9.17
CA ASP A 196 -15.96 -18.88 8.67
C ASP A 196 -15.66 -17.39 8.39
N GLU A 197 -16.53 -16.71 7.64
CA GLU A 197 -16.39 -15.29 7.36
C GLU A 197 -16.39 -14.45 8.65
N PHE A 198 -17.25 -14.78 9.62
CA PHE A 198 -17.30 -14.09 10.92
C PHE A 198 -15.99 -14.25 11.69
N GLN A 199 -15.44 -15.46 11.72
CA GLN A 199 -14.17 -15.76 12.38
C GLN A 199 -13.00 -15.05 11.69
N ARG A 200 -12.93 -15.06 10.35
CA ARG A 200 -11.89 -14.36 9.58
C ARG A 200 -11.97 -12.83 9.78
N LEU A 201 -13.17 -12.26 9.76
CA LEU A 201 -13.39 -10.84 10.10
C LEU A 201 -12.91 -10.52 11.52
N PHE A 202 -13.16 -11.41 12.48
CA PHE A 202 -12.73 -11.23 13.85
C PHE A 202 -11.20 -11.22 13.96
N TYR A 203 -10.49 -12.10 13.25
CA TYR A 203 -9.02 -12.05 13.22
C TYR A 203 -8.48 -10.75 12.63
N LEU A 204 -9.11 -10.20 11.57
CA LEU A 204 -8.73 -8.89 11.06
C LEU A 204 -9.00 -7.78 12.08
N TYR A 205 -10.11 -7.84 12.80
CA TYR A 205 -10.38 -6.88 13.87
C TYR A 205 -9.40 -7.03 15.03
N GLN A 206 -8.99 -8.25 15.39
CA GLN A 206 -7.94 -8.50 16.36
C GLN A 206 -6.62 -7.83 15.95
N GLU A 207 -6.22 -7.93 14.69
CA GLU A 207 -5.04 -7.24 14.17
C GLU A 207 -5.18 -5.71 14.27
N ILE A 208 -6.35 -5.19 13.91
CA ILE A 208 -6.66 -3.75 14.01
C ILE A 208 -6.52 -3.30 15.47
N ILE A 209 -7.27 -3.89 16.40
CA ILE A 209 -7.30 -3.45 17.79
C ILE A 209 -5.89 -3.58 18.42
N ILE A 210 -5.19 -4.71 18.23
CA ILE A 210 -3.82 -4.90 18.73
C ILE A 210 -2.87 -3.84 18.17
N SER A 211 -2.99 -3.47 16.89
CA SER A 211 -2.13 -2.44 16.30
C SER A 211 -2.29 -1.06 16.96
N GLU A 212 -3.47 -0.79 17.52
CA GLU A 212 -3.82 0.48 18.15
C GLU A 212 -3.69 0.45 19.68
N MET A 213 -3.32 -0.68 20.29
CA MET A 213 -3.10 -0.82 21.74
C MET A 213 -1.84 -0.07 22.21
N PHE A 214 -1.98 0.78 23.23
CA PHE A 214 -0.82 1.32 23.94
C PHE A 214 -0.07 0.23 24.70
N SER A 215 1.24 0.41 24.84
CA SER A 215 2.08 -0.52 25.58
C SER A 215 1.93 -0.29 27.09
N PRO A 216 1.77 -1.36 27.89
CA PRO A 216 1.77 -1.26 29.35
C PRO A 216 3.16 -0.92 29.92
N ASN A 217 4.21 -0.95 29.08
CA ASN A 217 5.58 -0.61 29.50
C ASN A 217 5.82 0.91 29.60
N TYR A 218 4.88 1.72 29.12
CA TYR A 218 4.94 3.17 29.22
C TYR A 218 3.84 3.68 30.16
N PRO A 219 4.03 4.87 30.78
CA PRO A 219 2.95 5.53 31.50
C PRO A 219 1.71 5.65 30.63
N GLN A 220 0.54 5.49 31.26
CA GLN A 220 -0.73 5.68 30.58
C GLN A 220 -0.78 7.07 29.94
N GLU A 221 -1.27 7.14 28.71
CA GLU A 221 -1.44 8.43 28.03
C GLU A 221 -2.66 9.15 28.65
N GLU A 222 -2.40 10.19 29.46
CA GLU A 222 -3.43 10.86 30.27
C GLU A 222 -4.24 11.93 29.50
N ASN A 223 -3.83 12.29 28.28
CA ASN A 223 -4.43 13.36 27.48
C ASN A 223 -4.74 12.91 26.05
N VAL A 224 -5.43 11.77 25.92
CA VAL A 224 -5.98 11.34 24.63
C VAL A 224 -7.26 12.11 24.40
N GLU A 225 -7.25 12.95 23.37
CA GLU A 225 -8.43 13.74 23.00
C GLU A 225 -9.47 12.86 22.31
N MET A 226 -10.72 12.98 22.75
CA MET A 226 -11.85 12.33 22.12
C MET A 226 -12.45 13.25 21.06
N ILE A 227 -12.42 12.83 19.80
CA ILE A 227 -13.18 13.47 18.73
C ILE A 227 -14.21 12.46 18.25
N PRO A 228 -15.53 12.74 18.31
CA PRO A 228 -16.53 11.79 17.85
C PRO A 228 -16.20 11.29 16.44
N PHE A 229 -16.32 9.99 16.21
CA PHE A 229 -16.05 9.36 14.91
C PHE A 229 -16.98 9.94 13.83
N GLY A 230 -16.51 11.01 13.17
CA GLY A 230 -17.22 11.76 12.14
C GLY A 230 -17.04 11.19 10.73
N TYR A 231 -16.36 10.04 10.63
CA TYR A 231 -16.20 9.27 9.39
C TYR A 231 -15.47 9.99 8.25
N ASN A 232 -14.74 11.06 8.58
CA ASN A 232 -14.07 11.94 7.62
C ASN A 232 -12.63 12.26 8.01
N ILE A 233 -12.14 11.71 9.15
CA ILE A 233 -10.76 11.92 9.57
C ILE A 233 -9.85 11.05 8.71
N THR A 234 -8.98 11.71 7.96
CA THR A 234 -7.98 11.08 7.10
C THR A 234 -6.59 11.60 7.48
N CYS A 235 -5.58 10.80 7.19
CA CYS A 235 -4.19 11.22 7.41
C CYS A 235 -3.82 12.35 6.43
N SER A 236 -3.41 13.53 6.93
CA SER A 236 -2.94 14.66 6.13
C SER A 236 -1.75 14.30 5.22
N TYR A 237 -1.01 13.24 5.53
CA TYR A 237 0.07 12.77 4.67
C TYR A 237 -0.44 11.80 3.59
N CYS A 238 -0.91 10.61 3.99
CA CYS A 238 -1.19 9.53 3.04
C CYS A 238 -2.62 9.47 2.54
N ARG A 239 -3.53 10.28 3.13
CA ARG A 239 -4.96 10.35 2.81
C ARG A 239 -5.74 9.04 3.03
N CYS A 240 -5.16 8.11 3.80
CA CYS A 240 -5.89 6.94 4.27
C CYS A 240 -6.85 7.30 5.40
N ASP A 241 -7.93 6.53 5.52
CA ASP A 241 -8.91 6.63 6.59
C ASP A 241 -8.26 6.28 7.93
N ILE A 242 -8.61 7.02 8.97
CA ILE A 242 -8.18 6.74 10.33
C ILE A 242 -9.35 6.12 11.08
N PHE A 243 -9.16 4.90 11.58
CA PHE A 243 -10.22 4.16 12.27
C PHE A 243 -10.48 4.67 13.69
N ASN A 244 -9.48 4.59 14.58
CA ASN A 244 -9.61 5.09 15.94
C ASN A 244 -8.47 6.03 16.33
N ARG A 245 -7.25 5.51 16.58
CA ARG A 245 -6.14 6.30 17.14
C ARG A 245 -5.21 6.93 16.11
N PHE A 246 -4.81 8.16 16.39
CA PHE A 246 -3.89 8.94 15.57
C PHE A 246 -3.21 10.05 16.37
N LEU A 247 -2.35 10.81 15.69
CA LEU A 247 -1.62 11.93 16.26
C LEU A 247 -2.00 13.22 15.56
N THR A 248 -2.28 14.25 16.34
CA THR A 248 -2.61 15.59 15.84
C THR A 248 -1.58 16.61 16.28
N CYS A 249 -1.14 17.46 15.34
CA CYS A 249 -0.29 18.59 15.65
C CYS A 249 -1.14 19.81 16.03
N LYS A 250 -1.14 20.17 17.32
CA LYS A 250 -1.84 21.35 17.86
C LYS A 250 -1.16 22.70 17.54
N ARG A 251 -0.19 22.71 16.62
CA ARG A 251 0.54 23.92 16.18
C ARG A 251 0.40 24.17 14.69
N CYS A 252 0.40 23.11 13.91
CA CYS A 252 0.24 23.18 12.46
C CYS A 252 -1.25 23.21 12.12
N ILE A 253 -1.93 24.30 12.47
CA ILE A 253 -3.36 24.51 12.21
C ILE A 253 -3.49 25.51 11.07
N VAL A 254 -4.30 25.16 10.07
CA VAL A 254 -4.74 26.08 9.00
C VAL A 254 -6.21 26.38 9.25
N TYR A 255 -6.66 27.57 8.87
CA TYR A 255 -8.07 27.94 9.00
C TYR A 255 -8.70 27.98 7.62
N GLY A 256 -9.80 27.23 7.45
CA GLY A 256 -10.60 27.25 6.23
C GLY A 256 -11.38 28.55 6.05
N PRO A 257 -12.05 28.74 4.90
CA PRO A 257 -12.80 29.97 4.58
C PRO A 257 -13.87 30.36 5.62
N ASN A 258 -14.42 29.37 6.33
CA ASN A 258 -15.47 29.56 7.35
C ASN A 258 -14.90 29.62 8.78
N GLY A 259 -13.57 29.73 8.94
CA GLY A 259 -12.91 29.70 10.25
C GLY A 259 -12.77 28.30 10.86
N MET A 260 -13.13 27.24 10.12
CA MET A 260 -12.94 25.85 10.55
C MET A 260 -11.45 25.52 10.67
N GLU A 261 -11.05 24.93 11.80
CA GLU A 261 -9.69 24.47 12.04
C GLU A 261 -9.39 23.20 11.21
N ASP A 262 -8.32 23.25 10.42
CA ASP A 262 -7.69 22.14 9.73
C ASP A 262 -6.38 21.81 10.45
N THR A 263 -6.44 20.83 11.34
CA THR A 263 -5.29 20.33 12.06
C THR A 263 -4.49 19.35 11.21
N TYR A 264 -3.17 19.32 11.40
CA TYR A 264 -2.35 18.29 10.77
C TYR A 264 -2.49 16.96 11.54
N ASP A 265 -3.28 16.06 10.98
CA ASP A 265 -3.58 14.74 11.53
C ASP A 265 -2.78 13.67 10.81
N ILE A 266 -2.08 12.82 11.56
CA ILE A 266 -1.24 11.77 10.98
C ILE A 266 -1.59 10.41 11.56
N CYS A 267 -1.85 9.46 10.66
CA CYS A 267 -2.06 8.07 11.06
C CYS A 267 -0.78 7.49 11.66
N MET A 268 -0.94 6.52 12.55
CA MET A 268 0.18 5.94 13.27
C MET A 268 1.18 5.23 12.33
N ASP A 269 0.72 4.59 11.26
CA ASP A 269 1.59 4.01 10.23
C ASP A 269 2.53 5.06 9.62
N CYS A 270 2.00 6.18 9.15
CA CYS A 270 2.84 7.25 8.58
C CYS A 270 3.82 7.81 9.61
N TYR A 271 3.38 8.03 10.86
CA TYR A 271 4.26 8.51 11.90
C TYR A 271 5.40 7.51 12.20
N ALA A 272 5.08 6.21 12.30
CA ALA A 272 6.05 5.14 12.50
C ALA A 272 7.04 5.01 11.32
N MET A 273 6.58 5.19 10.08
CA MET A 273 7.42 5.25 8.87
C MET A 273 8.40 6.42 8.88
N GLY A 274 8.18 7.43 9.72
CA GLY A 274 8.98 8.64 9.77
C GLY A 274 8.48 9.73 8.84
N ARG A 275 7.16 9.81 8.66
CA ARG A 275 6.47 10.97 8.11
C ARG A 275 5.89 11.80 9.26
N SER A 276 5.85 13.11 9.11
CA SER A 276 5.27 14.03 10.10
C SER A 276 5.07 15.40 9.47
N CYS A 277 4.60 16.38 10.24
CA CYS A 277 4.83 17.78 9.90
C CYS A 277 6.21 18.24 10.39
N ALA A 278 6.60 19.47 10.05
CA ALA A 278 7.89 20.05 10.46
C ALA A 278 8.10 20.15 11.99
N CYS A 279 7.05 19.95 12.82
CA CYS A 279 7.20 19.85 14.28
C CYS A 279 7.92 18.57 14.72
N ILE A 280 7.95 17.52 13.87
CA ILE A 280 8.59 16.21 14.06
C ILE A 280 7.99 15.37 15.19
N SER A 281 7.86 15.93 16.40
CA SER A 281 7.36 15.30 17.63
C SER A 281 6.47 16.27 18.42
N ASN A 282 6.08 15.90 19.64
CA ASN A 282 5.13 16.62 20.51
C ASN A 282 3.71 16.74 19.93
N LEU A 283 3.34 15.83 19.01
CA LEU A 283 1.96 15.67 18.58
C LEU A 283 1.13 15.06 19.72
N LYS A 284 -0.18 15.32 19.73
CA LYS A 284 -1.12 14.85 20.75
C LYS A 284 -1.89 13.65 20.27
N TRP A 285 -2.14 12.72 21.17
CA TRP A 285 -2.96 11.54 20.89
C TRP A 285 -4.42 11.95 20.77
N VAL A 286 -5.08 11.41 19.75
CA VAL A 286 -6.51 11.56 19.53
C VAL A 286 -7.09 10.19 19.25
N GLU A 287 -8.30 9.94 19.74
CA GLU A 287 -9.06 8.75 19.43
C GLU A 287 -10.53 9.09 19.09
N GLN A 288 -11.15 8.24 18.27
CA GLN A 288 -12.51 8.45 17.74
C GLN A 288 -13.57 7.58 18.41
N TRP A 289 -13.14 6.54 19.10
CA TRP A 289 -13.95 5.60 19.86
C TRP A 289 -13.37 5.48 21.25
N GLU A 290 -14.23 5.48 22.26
CA GLU A 290 -13.81 5.12 23.60
C GLU A 290 -13.20 3.72 23.56
N TRP A 291 -11.94 3.62 24.00
CA TRP A 291 -11.19 2.37 23.92
C TRP A 291 -11.93 1.18 24.53
N LYS A 292 -12.59 1.41 25.67
CA LYS A 292 -13.36 0.40 26.39
C LYS A 292 -14.46 -0.23 25.53
N ILE A 293 -15.13 0.54 24.68
CA ILE A 293 -16.18 0.04 23.77
C ILE A 293 -15.58 -0.94 22.76
N LEU A 294 -14.39 -0.64 22.23
CA LEU A 294 -13.70 -1.52 21.29
C LEU A 294 -13.27 -2.84 21.94
N GLU A 295 -12.82 -2.79 23.20
CA GLU A 295 -12.48 -3.98 24.00
C GLU A 295 -13.72 -4.83 24.33
N GLU A 296 -14.81 -4.20 24.77
CA GLU A 296 -16.07 -4.88 25.07
C GLU A 296 -16.62 -5.57 23.82
N ASN A 297 -16.59 -4.91 22.65
CA ASN A 297 -16.99 -5.51 21.38
C ASN A 297 -16.08 -6.67 20.96
N TYR A 298 -14.78 -6.56 21.17
CA TYR A 298 -13.84 -7.68 20.94
C TYR A 298 -14.26 -8.91 21.75
N GLU A 299 -14.46 -8.76 23.06
CA GLU A 299 -14.84 -9.88 23.93
C GLU A 299 -16.23 -10.45 23.60
N LEU A 300 -17.17 -9.58 23.23
CA LEU A 300 -18.52 -9.96 22.83
C LEU A 300 -18.51 -10.85 21.57
N TRP A 301 -17.78 -10.44 20.54
CA TRP A 301 -17.70 -11.20 19.29
C TRP A 301 -16.88 -12.48 19.46
N ARG A 302 -15.79 -12.42 20.22
CA ARG A 302 -15.00 -13.61 20.59
C ARG A 302 -15.88 -14.68 21.24
N THR A 303 -16.66 -14.27 22.26
CA THR A 303 -17.58 -15.17 22.98
C THR A 303 -18.67 -15.73 22.06
N SER A 304 -19.16 -14.92 21.11
CA SER A 304 -20.16 -15.35 20.13
C SER A 304 -19.61 -16.45 19.20
N ILE A 305 -18.38 -16.28 18.68
CA ILE A 305 -17.73 -17.26 17.81
C ILE A 305 -17.49 -18.57 18.54
N ILE A 306 -16.97 -18.51 19.77
CA ILE A 306 -16.74 -19.71 20.61
C ILE A 306 -18.04 -20.48 20.81
N ARG A 307 -19.13 -19.78 21.14
CA ARG A 307 -20.43 -20.41 21.35
C ARG A 307 -20.96 -21.11 20.10
N CYS A 308 -20.74 -20.55 18.91
CA CYS A 308 -21.25 -21.10 17.65
C CYS A 308 -20.43 -22.29 17.12
N ASN A 309 -19.13 -22.35 17.39
CA ASN A 309 -18.24 -23.34 16.78
C ASN A 309 -17.99 -24.61 17.65
N GLY A 310 -18.45 -24.66 18.91
CA GLY A 310 -18.34 -25.85 19.78
C GLY A 310 -16.94 -26.06 20.37
N ASP A 311 -16.52 -27.32 20.60
CA ASP A 311 -15.18 -27.71 21.09
C ASP A 311 -14.26 -28.14 19.92
N SER A 312 -14.00 -27.27 18.95
CA SER A 312 -12.98 -27.52 17.92
C SER A 312 -11.61 -26.99 18.35
N ASP A 313 -10.53 -27.70 17.99
CA ASP A 313 -9.16 -27.32 18.37
C ASP A 313 -8.74 -25.93 17.84
N ASP A 314 -9.34 -25.45 16.74
CA ASP A 314 -9.10 -24.10 16.20
C ASP A 314 -9.60 -22.98 17.13
N ILE A 315 -10.59 -23.26 17.97
CA ILE A 315 -11.19 -22.32 18.94
C ILE A 315 -10.26 -22.06 20.12
N ILE A 316 -9.38 -23.02 20.45
CA ILE A 316 -8.37 -22.90 21.51
C ILE A 316 -7.41 -21.71 21.23
N SER A 317 -7.34 -21.22 19.99
CA SER A 317 -6.52 -20.06 19.60
C SER A 317 -7.15 -18.68 19.86
N LEU A 318 -8.48 -18.58 20.09
CA LEU A 318 -9.19 -17.31 20.30
C LEU A 318 -9.03 -16.81 21.75
N GLN A 319 -7.95 -16.09 21.99
CA GLN A 319 -7.57 -15.60 23.31
C GLN A 319 -8.32 -14.30 23.67
N PRO A 320 -8.56 -14.03 24.97
CA PRO A 320 -8.95 -12.71 25.43
C PRO A 320 -7.94 -11.64 24.97
N LEU A 321 -8.40 -10.40 24.78
CA LEU A 321 -7.58 -9.34 24.17
C LEU A 321 -6.22 -9.13 24.86
N PRO A 322 -6.12 -9.08 26.20
CA PRO A 322 -4.82 -8.92 26.88
C PRO A 322 -3.84 -10.06 26.56
N ASN A 323 -4.34 -11.30 26.47
CA ASN A 323 -3.53 -12.47 26.15
C ASN A 323 -3.11 -12.45 24.68
N ALA A 324 -4.01 -12.07 23.77
CA ALA A 324 -3.71 -11.91 22.35
C ALA A 324 -2.61 -10.85 22.15
N PHE A 325 -2.66 -9.74 22.89
CA PHE A 325 -1.64 -8.69 22.89
C PHE A 325 -0.30 -9.17 23.45
N LEU A 326 -0.28 -9.89 24.58
CA LEU A 326 0.95 -10.44 25.17
C LEU A 326 1.64 -11.45 24.24
N ASN A 327 0.85 -12.30 23.57
CA ASN A 327 1.33 -13.27 22.60
C ASN A 327 1.71 -12.64 21.25
N TYR A 328 1.40 -11.36 21.05
CA TYR A 328 1.76 -10.64 19.85
C TYR A 328 3.30 -10.50 19.77
N LYS A 329 3.86 -11.12 18.73
CA LYS A 329 5.31 -11.29 18.55
C LYS A 329 6.06 -9.98 18.30
N LYS A 330 5.34 -8.89 18.04
CA LYS A 330 5.87 -7.57 17.68
C LYS A 330 5.34 -6.52 18.65
N LYS A 331 5.88 -5.30 18.58
CA LYS A 331 5.27 -4.13 19.19
C LYS A 331 4.05 -3.73 18.38
N SER A 332 3.03 -3.15 19.04
CA SER A 332 1.95 -2.49 18.31
C SER A 332 2.46 -1.24 17.61
N ILE A 333 1.75 -0.77 16.60
CA ILE A 333 2.09 0.49 15.92
C ILE A 333 1.92 1.67 16.89
N ALA A 334 0.92 1.62 17.77
CA ALA A 334 0.76 2.60 18.85
C ALA A 334 1.97 2.62 19.81
N GLU A 335 2.49 1.46 20.22
CA GLU A 335 3.72 1.35 21.02
C GLU A 335 4.93 1.95 20.30
N VAL A 336 5.08 1.70 19.00
CA VAL A 336 6.13 2.33 18.20
C VAL A 336 5.96 3.85 18.19
N CYS A 337 4.76 4.37 18.01
CA CYS A 337 4.51 5.81 18.02
C CYS A 337 4.79 6.45 19.39
N GLN A 338 4.42 5.77 20.48
CA GLN A 338 4.76 6.15 21.85
C GLN A 338 6.29 6.30 22.03
N GLU A 339 7.07 5.33 21.55
CA GLU A 339 8.54 5.41 21.58
C GLU A 339 9.05 6.57 20.75
N GLN A 340 8.54 6.71 19.52
CA GLN A 340 9.01 7.71 18.57
C GLN A 340 8.70 9.14 19.00
N LEU A 341 7.57 9.39 19.68
CA LEU A 341 7.28 10.70 20.29
C LEU A 341 8.29 11.08 21.37
N ARG A 342 8.79 10.11 22.15
CA ARG A 342 9.74 10.36 23.24
C ARG A 342 11.17 10.59 22.75
N ILE A 343 11.59 9.92 21.68
CA ILE A 343 12.99 9.98 21.21
C ILE A 343 13.25 11.01 20.11
N ARG A 344 12.23 11.39 19.33
CA ARG A 344 12.40 12.34 18.23
C ARG A 344 12.45 13.77 18.78
N PRO A 345 13.29 14.65 18.20
CA PRO A 345 13.39 16.02 18.67
C PRO A 345 12.10 16.79 18.38
N SER A 346 11.75 17.71 19.27
CA SER A 346 10.83 18.79 18.93
C SER A 346 11.64 19.95 18.31
N THR A 347 11.30 20.35 17.09
CA THR A 347 12.00 21.43 16.37
C THR A 347 11.85 22.81 17.01
N HIS A 348 10.95 22.95 17.97
CA HIS A 348 10.60 24.25 18.57
C HIS A 348 11.04 24.41 20.04
N GLU A 349 11.53 23.37 20.72
CA GLU A 349 12.09 23.50 22.08
C GLU A 349 13.53 24.07 22.08
N ASN A 350 14.17 24.22 20.91
CA ASN A 350 15.54 24.72 20.76
C ASN A 350 15.68 25.95 19.85
N ILE A 351 14.67 26.82 19.78
CA ILE A 351 14.79 28.11 19.07
C ILE A 351 15.48 29.13 19.98
N THR A 352 16.78 28.93 20.21
CA THR A 352 17.71 30.01 20.53
C THR A 352 18.87 30.07 19.53
N ASN A 353 18.94 29.16 18.54
CA ASN A 353 20.09 29.09 17.63
C ASN A 353 19.80 28.57 16.21
N MET A 354 18.60 28.78 15.68
CA MET A 354 18.36 28.65 14.24
C MET A 354 17.62 29.90 13.77
N SER A 355 18.39 30.87 13.29
CA SER A 355 17.83 32.03 12.61
C SER A 355 17.16 31.57 11.31
N PRO A 356 15.98 32.10 10.97
CA PRO A 356 15.45 32.02 9.62
C PRO A 356 16.41 32.75 8.66
N ASN A 357 16.67 32.12 7.53
CA ASN A 357 17.11 32.73 6.27
C ASN A 357 18.48 33.43 6.20
N HIS A 358 19.37 32.85 5.38
CA HIS A 358 20.20 33.66 4.47
C HIS A 358 20.01 33.08 3.06
N TYR A 359 19.05 33.66 2.34
CA TYR A 359 18.90 33.54 0.90
C TYR A 359 19.73 34.66 0.28
N GLU A 360 20.91 34.37 -0.24
CA GLU A 360 21.58 35.27 -1.16
C GLU A 360 21.27 34.82 -2.59
N SER A 361 20.63 35.72 -3.31
CA SER A 361 20.32 35.65 -4.73
C SER A 361 21.58 35.94 -5.55
N GLU A 362 21.90 35.07 -6.51
CA GLU A 362 22.61 35.50 -7.71
C GLU A 362 21.65 35.47 -8.89
N THR A 363 21.70 36.57 -9.64
CA THR A 363 20.72 37.09 -10.60
C THR A 363 20.78 36.43 -11.98
N GLU A 364 19.57 36.25 -12.52
CA GLU A 364 19.13 36.44 -13.93
C GLU A 364 19.74 35.59 -15.08
N SER A 365 18.91 34.70 -15.64
CA SER A 365 18.36 34.88 -17.01
C SER A 365 17.25 33.86 -17.32
N ASP A 366 16.29 34.31 -18.13
CA ASP A 366 14.91 33.84 -18.41
C ASP A 366 14.79 32.37 -18.86
N ASP A 367 13.74 31.58 -18.54
CA ASP A 367 12.32 31.83 -18.85
C ASP A 367 11.37 31.02 -17.94
N LYS A 368 10.16 31.55 -17.70
CA LYS A 368 9.33 31.30 -16.49
C LYS A 368 8.17 30.33 -16.70
N SER A 369 8.01 29.35 -15.80
CA SER A 369 6.72 28.87 -15.23
C SER A 369 6.93 27.60 -14.38
N TRP A 370 6.63 27.68 -13.07
CA TRP A 370 6.41 26.56 -12.11
C TRP A 370 7.61 25.69 -11.66
N LYS A 371 8.65 26.33 -11.10
CA LYS A 371 9.60 25.67 -10.19
C LYS A 371 9.81 26.53 -8.95
N ASN A 372 9.18 26.21 -7.82
CA ASN A 372 9.59 26.67 -6.48
C ASN A 372 8.89 25.85 -5.38
N VAL A 373 9.43 24.67 -5.06
CA VAL A 373 9.24 24.03 -3.75
C VAL A 373 10.64 23.67 -3.24
N PRO A 374 11.07 24.14 -2.05
CA PRO A 374 12.45 23.98 -1.59
C PRO A 374 12.79 22.51 -1.35
N TYR A 375 13.81 22.03 -2.04
CA TYR A 375 14.48 20.76 -1.76
C TYR A 375 15.44 20.96 -0.58
N VAL A 376 15.10 20.42 0.59
CA VAL A 376 15.97 20.43 1.77
C VAL A 376 17.12 19.43 1.54
N LYS A 377 18.28 19.92 1.11
CA LYS A 377 19.55 19.18 1.25
C LYS A 377 19.99 19.20 2.71
N GLU A 378 19.51 18.26 3.52
CA GLU A 378 20.16 17.93 4.80
C GLU A 378 21.38 17.01 4.54
N GLU A 379 22.42 17.56 3.93
CA GLU A 379 23.76 16.97 3.95
C GLU A 379 24.61 17.69 5.01
N PHE A 380 24.45 17.33 6.28
CA PHE A 380 25.40 17.75 7.31
C PHE A 380 26.72 16.98 7.15
N GLN A 381 27.60 17.47 6.28
CA GLN A 381 29.00 17.15 6.42
C GLN A 381 29.53 17.84 7.69
N ILE A 382 30.03 17.08 8.68
CA ILE A 382 30.60 17.58 9.95
C ILE A 382 31.96 18.27 9.73
N VAL A 383 32.14 18.98 8.61
CA VAL A 383 33.43 19.58 8.26
C VAL A 383 33.61 20.97 8.89
N ASN A 384 32.53 21.72 9.16
CA ASN A 384 32.63 23.13 9.57
C ASN A 384 31.83 23.48 10.85
N LEU A 385 32.01 22.74 11.96
CA LEU A 385 31.50 23.14 13.27
C LEU A 385 32.65 23.41 14.25
N GLY A 386 32.58 24.55 14.95
CA GLY A 386 33.56 24.96 15.96
C GLY A 386 33.76 23.92 17.07
N LYS A 387 34.96 23.86 17.66
CA LYS A 387 35.45 22.77 18.54
C LYS A 387 34.49 22.37 19.69
N LYS A 388 33.74 23.30 20.29
CA LYS A 388 32.76 23.03 21.37
C LYS A 388 31.45 22.41 20.86
N ARG A 389 30.83 23.00 19.83
CA ARG A 389 29.63 22.43 19.17
C ARG A 389 29.92 21.07 18.53
N ARG A 390 31.16 20.86 18.06
CA ARG A 390 31.60 19.57 17.51
C ARG A 390 31.55 18.44 18.56
N ARG A 391 31.94 18.69 19.82
CA ARG A 391 31.90 17.67 20.90
C ARG A 391 30.46 17.30 21.30
N SER A 392 29.59 18.29 21.52
CA SER A 392 28.18 18.03 21.92
C SER A 392 27.34 17.32 20.85
N THR A 393 27.67 17.50 19.56
CA THR A 393 26.98 16.82 18.46
C THR A 393 27.53 15.41 18.21
N ILE A 394 28.80 15.15 18.50
CA ILE A 394 29.40 13.80 18.42
C ILE A 394 28.74 12.85 19.43
N GLU A 395 28.40 13.32 20.64
CA GLU A 395 27.76 12.49 21.67
C GLU A 395 26.33 12.03 21.33
N LYS A 396 25.65 12.74 20.40
CA LYS A 396 24.26 12.47 20.02
C LYS A 396 24.10 11.85 18.62
N THR A 397 25.22 11.54 17.97
CA THR A 397 25.24 10.97 16.61
C THR A 397 26.05 9.69 16.59
N HIS A 398 25.64 8.73 15.75
CA HIS A 398 26.37 7.49 15.54
C HIS A 398 26.56 7.21 14.06
N ARG A 399 27.63 6.48 13.75
CA ARG A 399 27.98 6.13 12.38
C ARG A 399 27.14 4.94 11.91
N CYS A 400 26.46 5.09 10.78
CA CYS A 400 25.79 3.99 10.11
C CYS A 400 26.82 2.98 9.57
N HIS A 401 26.57 1.68 9.77
CA HIS A 401 27.46 0.62 9.36
C HIS A 401 27.73 0.56 7.84
N VAL A 402 26.75 0.95 7.01
CA VAL A 402 26.80 0.78 5.55
C VAL A 402 27.17 2.07 4.84
N CYS A 403 26.41 3.15 5.02
CA CYS A 403 26.69 4.42 4.35
C CYS A 403 27.83 5.20 4.99
N LEU A 404 28.29 4.79 6.18
CA LEU A 404 29.41 5.36 6.91
C LEU A 404 29.24 6.82 7.35
N TYR A 405 28.10 7.44 7.11
CA TYR A 405 27.73 8.76 7.61
C TYR A 405 27.30 8.70 9.08
N HIS A 406 27.53 9.81 9.78
CA HIS A 406 27.01 10.01 11.13
C HIS A 406 25.58 10.55 11.03
N HIS A 407 24.66 9.86 11.69
CA HIS A 407 23.27 10.26 11.80
C HIS A 407 22.92 10.47 13.28
N TRP A 408 21.94 11.31 13.56
CA TRP A 408 21.35 11.40 14.89
C TRP A 408 20.84 10.04 15.35
N SER A 409 20.98 9.73 16.65
CA SER A 409 20.61 8.42 17.20
C SER A 409 19.16 8.02 16.87
N TRP A 410 18.22 8.96 16.88
CA TRP A 410 16.81 8.71 16.57
C TRP A 410 16.54 8.39 15.07
N LYS A 411 17.50 8.67 14.17
CA LYS A 411 17.44 8.28 12.75
C LYS A 411 18.09 6.91 12.47
N LEU A 412 18.52 6.20 13.52
CA LEU A 412 19.24 4.92 13.43
C LEU A 412 18.49 3.81 14.16
N ALA A 413 18.57 2.60 13.61
CA ALA A 413 18.22 1.37 14.29
C ALA A 413 19.47 0.71 14.87
N TYR A 414 19.37 0.24 16.12
CA TYR A 414 20.46 -0.40 16.85
C TYR A 414 20.22 -1.90 16.95
N CYS A 415 21.26 -2.69 16.68
CA CYS A 415 21.18 -4.13 16.74
C CYS A 415 21.07 -4.62 18.19
N SER A 416 20.17 -5.57 18.47
CA SER A 416 20.05 -6.18 19.80
C SER A 416 21.23 -7.09 20.16
N THR A 417 21.93 -7.65 19.17
CA THR A 417 23.00 -8.64 19.35
C THR A 417 24.42 -8.12 19.12
N CYS A 418 24.60 -6.89 18.65
CA CYS A 418 25.93 -6.30 18.44
C CYS A 418 25.88 -4.78 18.56
N THR A 419 27.04 -4.12 18.50
CA THR A 419 27.14 -2.66 18.69
C THR A 419 26.90 -1.83 17.42
N LEU A 420 26.43 -2.43 16.33
CA LEU A 420 26.25 -1.74 15.06
C LEU A 420 24.90 -1.03 14.97
N ALA A 421 24.92 0.13 14.30
CA ALA A 421 23.75 0.92 13.98
C ALA A 421 23.58 1.09 12.46
N TYR A 422 22.34 1.18 12.00
CA TYR A 422 21.97 1.34 10.59
C TYR A 422 20.96 2.47 10.44
N CYS A 423 21.19 3.39 9.50
CA CYS A 423 20.17 4.41 9.22
C CYS A 423 19.00 3.80 8.46
N TYR A 424 17.81 4.29 8.79
CA TYR A 424 16.56 3.81 8.19
C TYR A 424 16.57 3.92 6.65
N GLY A 425 17.18 4.96 6.08
CA GLY A 425 17.30 5.11 4.64
C GLY A 425 18.17 4.06 3.94
N VAL A 426 19.13 3.45 4.64
CA VAL A 426 19.87 2.28 4.13
C VAL A 426 19.03 1.03 4.28
N LEU A 427 18.39 0.84 5.43
CA LEU A 427 17.54 -0.32 5.69
C LEU A 427 16.44 -0.44 4.63
N TRP A 428 15.80 0.67 4.28
CA TRP A 428 14.80 0.74 3.22
C TRP A 428 15.37 0.40 1.84
N ARG A 429 16.36 1.15 1.35
CA ARG A 429 16.82 1.03 -0.05
C ARG A 429 17.73 -0.16 -0.33
N ALA A 430 18.51 -0.60 0.66
CA ALA A 430 19.50 -1.65 0.46
C ALA A 430 19.01 -3.03 0.93
N PHE A 431 18.01 -3.07 1.82
CA PHE A 431 17.56 -4.31 2.48
C PHE A 431 16.05 -4.54 2.45
N ASP A 432 15.27 -3.67 1.79
CA ASP A 432 13.80 -3.71 1.75
C ASP A 432 13.15 -3.78 3.15
N LEU A 433 13.76 -3.09 4.12
CA LEU A 433 13.30 -3.00 5.51
C LEU A 433 12.73 -1.61 5.80
N MET A 434 11.40 -1.53 5.89
CA MET A 434 10.68 -0.31 6.28
C MET A 434 10.99 0.06 7.75
N PRO A 435 11.07 1.36 8.11
CA PRO A 435 11.34 1.78 9.48
C PRO A 435 10.39 1.16 10.51
N GLN A 436 9.08 1.12 10.19
CA GLN A 436 8.06 0.50 11.03
C GLN A 436 8.39 -0.96 11.36
N THR A 437 8.71 -1.78 10.36
CA THR A 437 9.02 -3.22 10.52
C THR A 437 10.26 -3.44 11.40
N VAL A 438 11.21 -2.52 11.35
CA VAL A 438 12.41 -2.54 12.18
C VAL A 438 12.06 -2.19 13.63
N MET A 439 11.24 -1.16 13.84
CA MET A 439 10.83 -0.69 15.18
C MET A 439 9.85 -1.64 15.88
N GLU A 440 8.97 -2.28 15.14
CA GLU A 440 8.04 -3.30 15.63
C GLU A 440 8.77 -4.54 16.19
N ASN A 441 9.99 -4.80 15.74
CA ASN A 441 10.75 -5.95 16.17
C ASN A 441 11.45 -5.70 17.52
N LYS A 442 10.87 -6.25 18.60
CA LYS A 442 11.38 -6.17 19.98
C LYS A 442 12.85 -6.60 20.13
N LYS A 443 13.35 -7.51 19.28
CA LYS A 443 14.73 -8.01 19.30
C LYS A 443 15.38 -7.87 17.92
N TRP A 444 15.24 -6.71 17.29
CA TRP A 444 15.74 -6.50 15.94
C TRP A 444 17.22 -6.85 15.79
N GLN A 445 17.54 -7.66 14.78
CA GLN A 445 18.89 -8.05 14.43
C GLN A 445 19.29 -7.37 13.12
N CYS A 446 20.50 -6.79 13.09
CA CYS A 446 20.95 -6.08 11.92
C CYS A 446 21.33 -7.02 10.75
N PRO A 447 21.38 -6.50 9.51
CA PRO A 447 21.76 -7.27 8.34
C PRO A 447 23.09 -8.04 8.47
N ARG A 448 24.07 -7.54 9.24
CA ARG A 448 25.34 -8.26 9.45
C ARG A 448 25.17 -9.51 10.32
N CYS A 449 24.41 -9.41 11.41
CA CYS A 449 24.13 -10.54 12.31
C CYS A 449 23.29 -11.61 11.60
N LEU A 450 22.36 -11.16 10.74
CA LEU A 450 21.57 -12.02 9.85
C LEU A 450 22.36 -12.57 8.66
N LYS A 451 23.65 -12.24 8.53
CA LYS A 451 24.56 -12.66 7.45
C LYS A 451 24.14 -12.23 6.04
N ILE A 452 23.36 -11.15 5.94
CA ILE A 452 22.84 -10.58 4.69
C ILE A 452 23.41 -9.19 4.36
N CYS A 453 24.42 -8.71 5.07
CA CYS A 453 24.92 -7.35 4.89
C CYS A 453 25.55 -7.12 3.50
N CYS A 454 25.15 -6.05 2.83
CA CYS A 454 25.63 -5.70 1.50
C CYS A 454 26.86 -4.77 1.49
N CYS A 455 27.45 -4.40 2.64
CA CYS A 455 28.59 -3.48 2.68
C CYS A 455 29.89 -4.14 2.18
N GLY A 456 30.79 -3.36 1.59
CA GLY A 456 32.03 -3.87 0.99
C GLY A 456 32.93 -4.64 1.96
N LYS A 457 32.93 -4.27 3.26
CA LYS A 457 33.69 -5.00 4.30
C LYS A 457 33.07 -6.36 4.61
N CYS A 458 31.74 -6.43 4.75
CA CYS A 458 31.04 -7.68 5.03
C CYS A 458 31.05 -8.64 3.83
N ARG A 459 30.98 -8.13 2.59
CA ARG A 459 31.05 -8.94 1.37
C ARG A 459 32.33 -9.77 1.25
N LYS A 460 33.43 -9.35 1.87
CA LYS A 460 34.70 -10.10 1.87
C LYS A 460 34.67 -11.34 2.77
N CYS A 461 33.71 -11.43 3.69
CA CYS A 461 33.57 -12.57 4.60
C CYS A 461 32.77 -13.70 3.93
N ARG A 462 33.33 -14.91 3.86
CA ARG A 462 32.71 -16.07 3.19
C ARG A 462 31.35 -16.49 3.77
N THR A 463 31.05 -16.13 5.02
CA THR A 463 29.79 -16.48 5.68
C THR A 463 28.65 -15.51 5.36
N GLN A 464 28.93 -14.37 4.73
CA GLN A 464 27.92 -13.37 4.37
C GLN A 464 27.38 -13.67 2.97
N LYS A 465 26.07 -13.81 2.85
CA LYS A 465 25.34 -13.88 1.57
C LYS A 465 24.58 -12.57 1.39
N PRO A 466 25.13 -11.58 0.66
CA PRO A 466 24.54 -10.25 0.57
C PRO A 466 23.07 -10.30 0.17
N TYR A 467 22.27 -9.48 0.83
CA TYR A 467 20.86 -9.36 0.52
C TYR A 467 20.66 -9.00 -0.95
N GLN A 468 19.68 -9.67 -1.57
CA GLN A 468 19.23 -9.38 -2.91
C GLN A 468 17.85 -8.74 -2.79
N GLN A 469 17.73 -7.54 -3.34
CA GLN A 469 16.51 -6.75 -3.26
C GLN A 469 15.36 -7.50 -3.92
N LYS A 470 14.19 -7.43 -3.29
CA LYS A 470 12.95 -8.06 -3.76
C LYS A 470 12.45 -7.42 -5.05
N GLY A 471 12.63 -6.11 -5.21
CA GLY A 471 12.11 -5.38 -6.36
C GLY A 471 12.73 -3.99 -6.56
N THR A 472 12.30 -3.34 -7.64
CA THR A 472 12.71 -1.99 -8.01
C THR A 472 11.94 -0.94 -7.22
N GLN A 473 12.63 0.10 -6.77
CA GLN A 473 12.03 1.29 -6.16
C GLN A 473 12.44 2.50 -7.01
N LEU A 474 11.48 3.12 -7.68
CA LEU A 474 11.71 4.35 -8.46
C LEU A 474 11.81 5.60 -7.58
N GLY A 475 11.15 5.56 -6.42
CA GLY A 475 11.00 6.70 -5.53
C GLY A 475 9.90 7.65 -5.99
N HIS A 476 9.17 8.22 -5.02
CA HIS A 476 8.04 9.10 -5.28
C HIS A 476 8.22 10.45 -4.58
N ASP A 477 8.10 11.53 -5.34
CA ASP A 477 8.09 12.88 -4.75
C ASP A 477 6.70 13.19 -4.19
N THR A 478 6.47 12.73 -2.96
CA THR A 478 5.19 12.87 -2.27
C THR A 478 4.84 14.32 -1.93
N ARG A 479 5.81 15.27 -1.98
CA ARG A 479 5.56 16.70 -1.74
C ARG A 479 4.58 17.33 -2.74
N LYS A 480 4.34 16.68 -3.88
CA LYS A 480 3.38 17.14 -4.90
C LYS A 480 1.93 16.81 -4.57
N VAL A 481 1.69 15.88 -3.64
CA VAL A 481 0.37 15.30 -3.37
C VAL A 481 0.01 15.30 -1.89
N ALA A 482 0.99 15.15 -1.00
CA ALA A 482 0.79 15.25 0.44
C ALA A 482 0.53 16.70 0.85
N ASP A 483 -0.09 16.88 2.01
CA ASP A 483 -0.29 18.20 2.61
C ASP A 483 1.03 19.00 2.66
N HIS A 484 0.98 20.29 2.34
CA HIS A 484 2.17 21.14 2.21
C HIS A 484 3.01 21.25 3.51
N ARG A 485 2.43 20.93 4.67
CA ARG A 485 3.09 20.89 5.99
C ARG A 485 3.94 19.63 6.18
N SER A 486 3.76 18.64 5.31
CA SER A 486 4.32 17.28 5.40
C SER A 486 5.82 17.23 5.14
N VAL A 487 6.52 16.38 5.89
CA VAL A 487 7.95 16.08 5.74
C VAL A 487 8.25 14.61 5.98
N GLU A 488 9.28 14.09 5.31
CA GLU A 488 9.85 12.76 5.56
C GLU A 488 11.17 12.89 6.33
N ILE A 489 11.22 12.37 7.56
CA ILE A 489 12.30 12.62 8.52
C ILE A 489 13.25 11.44 8.72
N LEU A 490 12.81 10.20 8.48
CA LEU A 490 13.64 8.99 8.64
C LEU A 490 14.17 8.45 7.31
N VAL A 491 13.32 8.47 6.29
CA VAL A 491 13.62 7.94 4.95
C VAL A 491 13.10 8.94 3.94
N ASP A 492 13.97 9.32 3.02
CA ASP A 492 13.58 10.05 1.82
C ASP A 492 13.10 9.03 0.78
N PHE A 493 11.78 8.87 0.68
CA PHE A 493 11.13 7.91 -0.21
C PHE A 493 11.09 8.40 -1.66
N SER A 494 11.51 9.63 -1.94
CA SER A 494 11.69 10.12 -3.30
C SER A 494 12.94 9.52 -3.98
N LYS A 495 13.84 8.92 -3.21
CA LYS A 495 15.09 8.37 -3.73
C LYS A 495 14.95 6.91 -4.17
N PRO A 496 15.38 6.57 -5.39
CA PRO A 496 15.32 5.20 -5.89
C PRO A 496 16.33 4.27 -5.21
N ASN A 497 16.15 2.96 -5.42
CA ASN A 497 17.12 1.94 -5.03
C ASN A 497 18.04 1.47 -6.17
N MET A 498 17.98 2.06 -7.37
CA MET A 498 18.74 1.62 -8.56
C MET A 498 20.23 1.40 -8.32
N SER A 499 20.87 2.24 -7.48
CA SER A 499 22.29 2.10 -7.13
C SER A 499 22.64 0.78 -6.42
N TRP A 500 21.64 0.07 -5.90
CA TRP A 500 21.75 -1.19 -5.17
C TRP A 500 21.43 -2.43 -6.03
N LEU A 501 20.87 -2.24 -7.23
CA LEU A 501 20.42 -3.30 -8.16
C LEU A 501 21.48 -3.72 -9.19
N ARG A 502 22.78 -3.46 -8.93
CA ARG A 502 23.90 -3.39 -9.91
C ARG A 502 24.18 -4.62 -10.81
N ASN A 503 23.43 -5.72 -10.69
CA ASN A 503 23.70 -6.97 -11.39
C ASN A 503 22.51 -7.51 -12.21
N ASP A 504 21.46 -6.71 -12.45
CA ASP A 504 20.29 -7.18 -13.21
C ASP A 504 20.47 -6.94 -14.73
N PRO A 505 20.28 -7.96 -15.58
CA PRO A 505 20.31 -7.79 -17.04
C PRO A 505 19.28 -6.77 -17.53
N HIS A 506 19.59 -6.06 -18.61
CA HIS A 506 18.66 -5.13 -19.25
C HIS A 506 17.47 -5.83 -19.92
N ASN A 507 17.59 -7.12 -20.27
CA ASN A 507 16.50 -7.89 -20.86
C ASN A 507 15.51 -8.34 -19.75
N PRO A 508 14.22 -7.98 -19.83
CA PRO A 508 13.21 -8.40 -18.85
C PRO A 508 13.12 -9.92 -18.65
N GLN A 509 13.33 -10.68 -19.73
CA GLN A 509 13.32 -12.14 -19.71
C GLN A 509 14.48 -12.74 -18.91
N ASP A 510 15.59 -12.00 -18.78
CA ASP A 510 16.81 -12.45 -18.13
C ASP A 510 16.95 -11.94 -16.70
N SER A 511 16.08 -11.00 -16.28
CA SER A 511 16.08 -10.48 -14.92
C SER A 511 15.87 -11.60 -13.90
N ILE A 512 16.82 -11.74 -12.98
CA ILE A 512 16.77 -12.74 -11.91
C ILE A 512 15.55 -12.48 -11.00
N ARG A 513 15.19 -11.21 -10.83
CA ARG A 513 14.06 -10.79 -9.99
C ARG A 513 12.73 -11.19 -10.63
N ILE A 514 12.55 -10.88 -11.91
CA ILE A 514 11.35 -11.27 -12.66
C ILE A 514 11.19 -12.79 -12.66
N LYS A 515 12.27 -13.57 -12.88
CA LYS A 515 12.23 -15.04 -12.83
C LYS A 515 11.73 -15.56 -11.47
N ARG A 516 12.26 -15.05 -10.36
CA ARG A 516 11.81 -15.45 -9.01
C ARG A 516 10.34 -15.12 -8.73
N LEU A 517 9.90 -13.94 -9.16
CA LEU A 517 8.51 -13.53 -8.98
C LEU A 517 7.57 -14.44 -9.79
N LYS A 518 7.98 -14.86 -10.98
CA LYS A 518 7.25 -15.85 -11.77
C LYS A 518 7.18 -17.21 -11.10
N GLU A 519 8.32 -17.75 -10.65
CA GLU A 519 8.36 -19.03 -9.93
C GLU A 519 7.42 -19.02 -8.70
N LYS A 520 7.39 -17.90 -7.97
CA LYS A 520 6.45 -17.70 -6.85
C LYS A 520 5.00 -17.67 -7.32
N ALA A 521 4.70 -16.95 -8.40
CA ALA A 521 3.36 -16.88 -8.97
C ALA A 521 2.87 -18.26 -9.45
N GLU A 522 3.71 -19.00 -10.16
CA GLU A 522 3.44 -20.37 -10.63
C GLU A 522 3.22 -21.34 -9.46
N SER A 523 4.07 -21.29 -8.43
CA SER A 523 3.89 -22.11 -7.23
C SER A 523 2.55 -21.83 -6.54
N THR A 524 2.13 -20.57 -6.47
CA THR A 524 0.83 -20.17 -5.89
C THR A 524 -0.32 -20.68 -6.77
N LYS A 525 -0.20 -20.58 -8.10
CA LYS A 525 -1.18 -21.14 -9.05
C LYS A 525 -1.36 -22.64 -8.84
N SER A 526 -0.26 -23.40 -8.73
CA SER A 526 -0.31 -24.84 -8.53
C SER A 526 -0.94 -25.26 -7.21
N GLN A 527 -0.68 -24.55 -6.11
CA GLN A 527 -1.28 -24.84 -4.80
C GLN A 527 -2.80 -24.66 -4.80
N GLU A 528 -3.29 -23.59 -5.43
CA GLU A 528 -4.73 -23.35 -5.53
C GLU A 528 -5.43 -24.34 -6.46
N ASN A 529 -4.82 -24.69 -7.61
CA ASN A 529 -5.38 -25.70 -8.49
C ASN A 529 -5.51 -27.04 -7.76
N PHE A 530 -4.51 -27.42 -6.96
CA PHE A 530 -4.59 -28.60 -6.11
C PHE A 530 -5.72 -28.50 -5.05
N ALA A 531 -5.90 -27.33 -4.43
CA ALA A 531 -6.99 -27.11 -3.48
C ALA A 531 -8.37 -27.17 -4.16
N LEU A 532 -8.50 -26.59 -5.36
CA LEU A 532 -9.73 -26.59 -6.14
C LEU A 532 -10.05 -27.99 -6.67
N ASP A 533 -9.06 -28.74 -7.16
CA ASP A 533 -9.22 -30.11 -7.60
C ASP A 533 -9.67 -31.01 -6.45
N ASN A 534 -9.08 -30.86 -5.25
CA ASN A 534 -9.53 -31.58 -4.06
C ASN A 534 -10.95 -31.19 -3.63
N TYR A 535 -11.32 -29.91 -3.77
CA TYR A 535 -12.67 -29.43 -3.53
C TYR A 535 -13.68 -30.03 -4.52
N LEU A 536 -13.31 -30.15 -5.80
CA LEU A 536 -14.15 -30.72 -6.85
C LEU A 536 -14.24 -32.26 -6.77
N VAL A 537 -13.16 -32.94 -6.37
CA VAL A 537 -13.14 -34.42 -6.17
C VAL A 537 -13.97 -34.83 -4.95
N GLY A 538 -14.08 -33.97 -3.93
CA GLY A 538 -15.01 -34.16 -2.79
C GLY A 538 -16.50 -33.93 -3.14
N HIS A 539 -16.78 -33.40 -4.32
CA HIS A 539 -18.12 -33.07 -4.82
C HIS A 539 -18.39 -33.79 -6.15
N SER A 540 -18.60 -35.11 -6.08
CA SER A 540 -19.07 -35.92 -7.21
C SER A 540 -20.49 -35.51 -7.65
N GLY A 541 -20.57 -34.47 -8.49
CA GLY A 541 -21.86 -33.99 -8.99
C GLY A 541 -21.82 -32.91 -10.06
N LEU A 542 -20.69 -32.63 -10.73
CA LEU A 542 -20.66 -31.68 -11.85
C LEU A 542 -19.58 -31.97 -12.89
N GLU A 543 -19.53 -33.21 -13.41
CA GLU A 543 -18.79 -33.53 -14.63
C GLU A 543 -19.63 -33.21 -15.87
N SER A 544 -19.66 -31.94 -16.32
CA SER A 544 -20.14 -31.65 -17.68
C SER A 544 -19.71 -30.26 -18.22
N LEU A 545 -18.42 -29.93 -18.16
CA LEU A 545 -17.92 -28.71 -18.82
C LEU A 545 -16.48 -28.82 -19.35
N LYS A 546 -15.99 -30.04 -19.62
CA LYS A 546 -14.61 -30.27 -20.10
C LYS A 546 -14.43 -30.34 -21.62
N ASN A 547 -15.47 -30.14 -22.43
CA ASN A 547 -15.33 -30.24 -23.90
C ASN A 547 -15.87 -29.01 -24.62
N MET A 548 -15.03 -27.98 -24.80
CA MET A 548 -15.13 -27.03 -25.91
C MET A 548 -13.72 -26.50 -26.26
N ASP A 549 -12.86 -27.39 -26.74
CA ASP A 549 -11.67 -27.02 -27.49
C ASP A 549 -12.02 -27.07 -28.99
N ASP A 550 -12.44 -25.94 -29.56
CA ASP A 550 -12.19 -25.66 -30.98
C ASP A 550 -12.36 -24.16 -31.29
N PHE A 551 -11.27 -23.39 -31.14
CA PHE A 551 -11.18 -22.03 -31.69
C PHE A 551 -9.76 -21.78 -32.20
N SER A 552 -9.39 -22.51 -33.25
CA SER A 552 -8.09 -22.40 -33.92
C SER A 552 -8.14 -21.65 -35.27
N SER A 553 -9.15 -20.80 -35.53
CA SER A 553 -9.31 -20.17 -36.87
C SER A 553 -9.34 -18.64 -36.94
N LEU A 554 -9.03 -17.87 -35.88
CA LEU A 554 -9.11 -16.40 -35.92
C LEU A 554 -7.78 -15.63 -35.92
N THR A 555 -6.63 -16.30 -36.07
CA THR A 555 -5.33 -15.62 -36.22
C THR A 555 -5.05 -15.25 -37.67
N ALA A 556 -5.77 -14.27 -38.23
CA ALA A 556 -5.35 -13.58 -39.46
C ALA A 556 -6.12 -12.27 -39.68
N ASN A 557 -5.76 -11.19 -38.96
CA ASN A 557 -5.78 -9.82 -39.53
C ASN A 557 -5.24 -8.79 -38.53
N MET A 558 -3.95 -8.47 -38.66
CA MET A 558 -3.28 -7.40 -37.90
C MET A 558 -3.58 -5.98 -38.44
N ASN A 559 -4.53 -5.83 -39.37
CA ASN A 559 -4.75 -4.59 -40.12
C ASN A 559 -5.55 -3.50 -39.36
N TYR A 560 -6.10 -3.79 -38.18
CA TYR A 560 -6.94 -2.85 -37.40
C TYR A 560 -6.23 -2.12 -36.24
N ILE A 561 -4.89 -2.23 -36.16
CA ILE A 561 -4.10 -1.49 -35.17
C ILE A 561 -3.66 -0.14 -35.77
N ASP A 562 -3.97 0.95 -35.08
CA ASP A 562 -3.54 2.32 -35.39
C ASP A 562 -2.03 2.37 -35.77
N PRO A 563 -1.65 2.93 -36.94
CA PRO A 563 -0.27 3.11 -37.36
C PRO A 563 0.63 3.80 -36.32
N PHE A 564 0.08 4.68 -35.48
CA PHE A 564 0.85 5.38 -34.44
C PHE A 564 1.39 4.45 -33.34
N LEU A 565 0.86 3.22 -33.24
CA LEU A 565 1.30 2.20 -32.29
C LEU A 565 2.26 1.17 -32.89
N ARG A 566 2.68 1.32 -34.16
CA ARG A 566 3.45 0.30 -34.89
C ARG A 566 4.97 0.50 -34.92
N ASP A 567 5.51 1.69 -34.70
CA ASP A 567 6.95 1.92 -34.93
C ASP A 567 7.79 2.08 -33.65
N LEU A 568 8.81 1.21 -33.54
CA LEU A 568 10.23 1.58 -33.46
C LEU A 568 11.08 0.29 -33.48
N THR A 569 11.37 -0.20 -34.69
CA THR A 569 12.48 -1.13 -34.94
C THR A 569 13.22 -0.72 -36.21
N ALA A 570 14.08 0.30 -36.13
CA ALA A 570 15.32 0.40 -36.92
C ALA A 570 16.20 1.55 -36.38
N PRO A 571 17.53 1.37 -36.30
CA PRO A 571 18.47 2.45 -36.02
C PRO A 571 18.79 3.18 -37.33
N GLU A 572 18.33 4.42 -37.48
CA GLU A 572 18.79 5.27 -38.59
C GLU A 572 19.94 6.18 -38.15
N SER A 573 21.00 6.04 -38.94
CA SER A 573 22.24 6.80 -38.93
C SER A 573 22.02 8.31 -38.93
N ILE A 574 22.78 9.00 -38.08
CA ILE A 574 22.99 10.45 -38.13
C ILE A 574 23.63 10.79 -39.48
N GLY A 575 22.80 11.30 -40.40
CA GLY A 575 23.22 12.02 -41.59
C GLY A 575 23.09 13.51 -41.34
N SER A 576 24.23 14.20 -41.33
CA SER A 576 24.33 15.65 -41.42
C SER A 576 23.55 16.21 -42.62
N VAL A 577 22.95 17.41 -42.48
CA VAL A 577 23.25 18.60 -43.30
C VAL A 577 22.30 19.75 -42.96
N LYS A 578 22.93 20.86 -42.58
CA LYS A 578 22.56 22.30 -42.57
C LYS A 578 21.32 22.78 -41.81
#